data_AF-A0A922CHK8-F1
#
_entry.id   AF-A0A922CHK8-F1
#
_cell.length_a   1.000
_cell.length_b   1.000
_cell.length_c   1.000
_cell.angle_alpha   90.00
_cell.angle_beta   90.00
_cell.angle_gamma   90.00
#
_symmetry.space_group_name_H-M   'P 1'
#
loop_
_entity.id
_entity.type
_entity.pdbx_description
1 polymer ?
#
loop_
_entity_poly.entity_id
_entity_poly.type
_entity_poly.pdbx_seq_one_letter_code
_entity_poly.pdbx_strand_id
1 'polypeptide(L)'
;MKEPKERTMSVSGSSLQNEYMDAFSSINERPVDDISLEFFYKPHTITLLAVSIASVIYTAFVRDERDIQENIWSGICCVVFFFLIVSVLTFPNGPFTRPHPALWRIVFGMSVLYLLALLFLLFQSYSTVYAIMYWIDPNLRNFHIDMDKEYAVNCSDITFARVWSHVDVFAWGHFLGWAFKAILFRHAGLLWAISIMWEITEIAFAHLLPNFKECWWDSLILDVLICNGLGIWCGLKICKALEMREYKWVSIRDISSTTGKIKRAILQFTPVQWTPVRWLDPTSTYMRFFALSQLVVFWQISELNTFFLKHIFEMPPSHPLVIARLCLVGVIVAPSVRNWGQ
;
A
#
# COMPACT_ATOMS: atom_id res chain seq x y z
N MET A 1 -17.05 63.57 -7.94
CA MET A 1 -16.43 62.51 -7.12
C MET A 1 -17.23 61.24 -7.40
N LYS A 2 -16.67 60.29 -8.17
CA LYS A 2 -17.35 59.04 -8.54
C LYS A 2 -17.29 58.09 -7.35
N GLU A 3 -18.43 57.63 -6.86
CA GLU A 3 -18.49 56.51 -5.92
C GLU A 3 -17.97 55.22 -6.59
N PRO A 4 -17.24 54.36 -5.87
CA PRO A 4 -16.83 53.07 -6.39
C PRO A 4 -18.03 52.12 -6.38
N LYS A 5 -18.40 51.58 -7.54
CA LYS A 5 -19.28 50.41 -7.63
C LYS A 5 -18.56 49.22 -7.01
N GLU A 6 -18.92 48.85 -5.79
CA GLU A 6 -18.64 47.52 -5.26
C GLU A 6 -19.34 46.49 -6.17
N ARG A 7 -18.54 45.75 -6.92
CA ARG A 7 -19.00 44.59 -7.67
C ARG A 7 -19.07 43.44 -6.68
N THR A 8 -20.18 43.34 -5.95
CA THR A 8 -20.50 42.16 -5.15
C THR A 8 -20.65 40.98 -6.12
N MET A 9 -19.63 40.12 -6.20
CA MET A 9 -19.78 38.81 -6.82
C MET A 9 -20.74 38.00 -5.93
N SER A 10 -22.03 38.04 -6.23
CA SER A 10 -22.99 37.08 -5.68
C SER A 10 -22.71 35.72 -6.32
N VAL A 11 -21.74 35.00 -5.79
CA VAL A 11 -21.61 33.56 -6.03
C VAL A 11 -22.91 32.94 -5.54
N SER A 12 -23.75 32.45 -6.46
CA SER A 12 -25.06 31.92 -6.09
C SER A 12 -24.86 30.69 -5.20
N GLY A 13 -25.63 30.55 -4.13
CA GLY A 13 -25.57 29.38 -3.24
C GLY A 13 -25.75 28.04 -3.99
N SER A 14 -26.43 28.06 -5.14
CA SER A 14 -26.55 26.91 -6.05
C SER A 14 -25.24 26.52 -6.73
N SER A 15 -24.38 27.47 -7.08
CA SER A 15 -23.07 27.18 -7.71
C SER A 15 -22.11 26.52 -6.73
N LEU A 16 -22.05 27.02 -5.50
CA LEU A 16 -21.28 26.39 -4.43
C LEU A 16 -21.81 24.99 -4.12
N GLN A 17 -23.13 24.83 -3.97
CA GLN A 17 -23.71 23.52 -3.68
C GLN A 17 -23.45 22.49 -4.80
N ASN A 18 -23.52 22.90 -6.07
CA ASN A 18 -23.17 22.05 -7.19
C ASN A 18 -21.67 21.69 -7.17
N GLU A 19 -20.79 22.65 -6.89
CA GLU A 19 -19.34 22.42 -6.79
C GLU A 19 -19.00 21.45 -5.65
N TYR A 20 -19.69 21.55 -4.50
CA TYR A 20 -19.58 20.58 -3.40
C TYR A 20 -20.11 19.20 -3.79
N MET A 21 -21.23 19.11 -4.52
CA MET A 21 -21.77 17.82 -4.96
C MET A 21 -20.88 17.15 -6.01
N ASP A 22 -20.31 17.91 -6.93
CA ASP A 22 -19.36 17.44 -7.93
C ASP A 22 -18.03 17.01 -7.27
N ALA A 23 -17.55 17.77 -6.28
CA ALA A 23 -16.40 17.39 -5.47
C ALA A 23 -16.67 16.10 -4.68
N PHE A 24 -17.84 15.96 -4.06
CA PHE A 24 -18.23 14.76 -3.33
C PHE A 24 -18.31 13.53 -4.25
N SER A 25 -18.98 13.66 -5.39
CA SER A 25 -19.13 12.59 -6.40
C SER A 25 -17.77 12.17 -6.98
N SER A 26 -16.91 13.14 -7.30
CA SER A 26 -15.57 12.84 -7.85
C SER A 26 -14.63 12.17 -6.84
N ILE A 27 -14.82 12.38 -5.54
CA ILE A 27 -14.02 11.78 -4.47
C ILE A 27 -14.56 10.41 -4.03
N ASN A 28 -15.88 10.27 -3.90
CA ASN A 28 -16.54 9.10 -3.26
C ASN A 28 -17.33 8.19 -4.20
N GLU A 29 -17.67 8.64 -5.41
CA GLU A 29 -18.53 7.91 -6.34
C GLU A 29 -18.00 7.94 -7.79
N ARG A 30 -16.69 8.02 -7.95
CA ARG A 30 -16.09 8.15 -9.28
C ARG A 30 -16.54 7.01 -10.21
N PRO A 31 -17.16 7.31 -11.37
CA PRO A 31 -17.60 6.29 -12.31
C PRO A 31 -16.40 5.58 -12.95
N VAL A 32 -16.62 4.35 -13.40
CA VAL A 32 -15.65 3.62 -14.22
C VAL A 32 -15.99 3.84 -15.68
N ASP A 33 -15.14 4.60 -16.36
CA ASP A 33 -15.25 4.77 -17.80
C ASP A 33 -14.67 3.55 -18.55
N ASP A 34 -15.19 3.31 -19.75
CA ASP A 34 -14.54 2.46 -20.75
C ASP A 34 -14.48 0.95 -20.42
N ILE A 35 -15.58 0.41 -19.90
CA ILE A 35 -15.72 -0.98 -19.48
C ILE A 35 -15.74 -1.91 -20.72
N SER A 36 -14.74 -2.79 -20.84
CA SER A 36 -14.70 -3.78 -21.94
C SER A 36 -15.51 -5.04 -21.62
N LEU A 37 -15.56 -5.43 -20.35
CA LEU A 37 -16.31 -6.59 -19.85
C LEU A 37 -17.39 -6.13 -18.84
N GLU A 38 -18.59 -5.81 -19.34
CA GLU A 38 -19.71 -5.33 -18.52
C GLU A 38 -20.06 -6.24 -17.34
N PHE A 39 -19.91 -7.56 -17.52
CA PHE A 39 -20.21 -8.56 -16.49
C PHE A 39 -19.47 -8.31 -15.17
N PHE A 40 -18.20 -7.86 -15.22
CA PHE A 40 -17.43 -7.63 -14.00
C PHE A 40 -17.86 -6.37 -13.24
N TYR A 41 -18.54 -5.43 -13.90
CA TYR A 41 -18.88 -4.11 -13.34
C TYR A 41 -20.37 -3.98 -13.00
N LYS A 42 -21.21 -4.94 -13.40
CA LYS A 42 -22.59 -5.01 -12.94
C LYS A 42 -22.63 -5.60 -11.52
N PRO A 43 -23.27 -4.92 -10.55
CA PRO A 43 -23.35 -5.43 -9.19
C PRO A 43 -24.27 -6.66 -9.12
N HIS A 44 -23.69 -7.82 -8.79
CA HIS A 44 -24.42 -9.07 -8.58
C HIS A 44 -24.69 -9.31 -7.09
N THR A 45 -25.22 -8.31 -6.39
CA THR A 45 -25.37 -8.29 -4.92
C THR A 45 -26.17 -9.46 -4.37
N ILE A 46 -27.29 -9.81 -5.00
CA ILE A 46 -28.15 -10.92 -4.57
C ILE A 46 -27.41 -12.26 -4.71
N THR A 47 -26.74 -12.48 -5.84
CA THR A 47 -25.96 -13.69 -6.09
C THR A 47 -24.81 -13.82 -5.10
N LEU A 48 -24.08 -12.73 -4.86
CA LEU A 48 -22.98 -12.69 -3.89
C LEU A 48 -23.48 -13.04 -2.48
N LEU A 49 -24.59 -12.43 -2.05
CA LEU A 49 -25.19 -12.71 -0.75
C LEU A 49 -25.66 -14.16 -0.62
N ALA A 50 -26.35 -14.69 -1.63
CA ALA A 50 -26.84 -16.07 -1.63
C ALA A 50 -25.69 -17.09 -1.55
N VAL A 51 -24.64 -16.90 -2.34
CA VAL A 51 -23.44 -17.76 -2.31
C VAL A 51 -22.72 -17.64 -0.96
N SER A 52 -22.63 -16.44 -0.40
CA SER A 52 -21.97 -16.21 0.90
C SER A 52 -22.73 -16.89 2.05
N ILE A 53 -24.06 -16.76 2.07
CA ILE A 53 -24.92 -17.44 3.06
C ILE A 53 -24.82 -18.95 2.90
N ALA A 54 -24.91 -19.48 1.66
CA ALA A 54 -24.80 -20.91 1.41
C ALA A 54 -23.42 -21.47 1.83
N SER A 55 -22.34 -20.72 1.56
CA SER A 55 -20.98 -21.10 1.96
C SER A 55 -20.84 -21.19 3.47
N VAL A 56 -21.44 -20.27 4.22
CA VAL A 56 -21.38 -20.24 5.69
C VAL A 56 -22.27 -21.31 6.32
N ILE A 57 -23.45 -21.56 5.76
CA ILE A 57 -24.29 -22.70 6.16
C ILE A 57 -23.49 -23.99 5.96
N TYR A 58 -22.90 -24.18 4.77
CA TYR A 58 -22.10 -25.37 4.49
C TYR A 58 -20.94 -25.54 5.48
N THR A 59 -20.12 -24.51 5.71
CA THR A 59 -19.00 -24.61 6.66
C THR A 59 -19.46 -24.79 8.10
N ALA A 60 -20.58 -24.19 8.50
CA ALA A 60 -21.13 -24.40 9.84
C ALA A 60 -21.54 -25.85 10.10
N PHE A 61 -22.05 -26.57 9.09
CA PHE A 61 -22.50 -27.96 9.24
C PHE A 61 -21.41 -29.02 9.00
N VAL A 62 -20.35 -28.70 8.24
CA VAL A 62 -19.30 -29.66 7.87
C VAL A 62 -18.08 -29.61 8.80
N ARG A 63 -17.87 -28.48 9.48
CA ARG A 63 -16.69 -28.27 10.32
C ARG A 63 -16.75 -29.09 11.61
N ASP A 64 -15.59 -29.54 12.05
CA ASP A 64 -15.42 -30.16 13.37
C ASP A 64 -15.48 -29.09 14.48
N GLU A 65 -16.36 -29.28 15.45
CA GLU A 65 -16.60 -28.33 16.55
C GLU A 65 -15.94 -28.72 17.88
N ARG A 66 -15.15 -29.79 17.90
CA ARG A 66 -14.56 -30.34 19.13
C ARG A 66 -13.46 -29.46 19.73
N ASP A 67 -12.71 -28.73 18.90
CA ASP A 67 -11.60 -27.89 19.34
C ASP A 67 -12.03 -26.42 19.47
N ILE A 68 -11.90 -25.87 20.69
CA ILE A 68 -12.29 -24.48 21.02
C ILE A 68 -11.45 -23.46 20.24
N GLN A 69 -10.15 -23.71 20.04
CA GLN A 69 -9.26 -22.78 19.34
C GLN A 69 -9.63 -22.72 17.85
N GLU A 70 -9.88 -23.86 17.23
CA GLU A 70 -10.35 -23.93 15.83
C GLU A 70 -11.74 -23.31 15.67
N ASN A 71 -12.62 -23.44 16.68
CA ASN A 71 -13.92 -22.76 16.73
C ASN A 71 -13.77 -21.24 16.70
N ILE A 72 -12.89 -20.69 17.54
CA ILE A 72 -12.62 -19.25 17.60
C ILE A 72 -12.00 -18.76 16.29
N TRP A 73 -10.98 -19.46 15.77
CA TRP A 73 -10.32 -19.12 14.51
C TRP A 73 -11.30 -19.07 13.34
N SER A 74 -12.12 -20.12 13.20
CA SER A 74 -13.15 -20.19 12.16
C SER A 74 -14.18 -19.07 12.27
N GLY A 75 -14.58 -18.73 13.50
CA GLY A 75 -15.47 -17.60 13.78
C GLY A 75 -14.87 -16.26 13.35
N ILE A 76 -13.59 -16.00 13.68
CA ILE A 76 -12.87 -14.79 13.26
C ILE A 76 -12.79 -14.71 11.73
N CYS A 77 -12.42 -15.80 11.05
CA CYS A 77 -12.37 -15.85 9.59
C CYS A 77 -13.75 -15.55 8.96
N CYS A 78 -14.83 -16.08 9.53
CA CYS A 78 -16.20 -15.82 9.07
C CYS A 78 -16.59 -14.34 9.22
N VAL A 79 -16.29 -13.73 10.38
CA VAL A 79 -16.56 -12.31 10.63
C VAL A 79 -15.78 -11.43 9.65
N VAL A 80 -14.49 -11.70 9.44
CA VAL A 80 -13.65 -10.97 8.48
C VAL A 80 -14.21 -11.11 7.06
N PHE A 81 -14.58 -12.33 6.65
CA PHE A 81 -15.16 -12.59 5.34
C PHE A 81 -16.43 -11.77 5.08
N PHE A 82 -17.39 -11.80 6.00
CA PHE A 82 -18.62 -11.01 5.86
C PHE A 82 -18.37 -9.50 5.95
N PHE A 83 -17.45 -9.06 6.80
CA PHE A 83 -17.07 -7.65 6.85
C PHE A 83 -16.51 -7.19 5.51
N LEU A 84 -15.67 -7.99 4.84
CA LEU A 84 -15.15 -7.66 3.52
C LEU A 84 -16.24 -7.66 2.44
N ILE A 85 -17.22 -8.56 2.51
CA ILE A 85 -18.41 -8.49 1.62
C ILE A 85 -19.16 -7.18 1.84
N VAL A 86 -19.43 -6.81 3.09
CA VAL A 86 -20.07 -5.53 3.41
C VAL A 86 -19.24 -4.38 2.85
N SER A 87 -17.92 -4.39 3.02
CA SER A 87 -17.04 -3.35 2.47
C SER A 87 -17.19 -3.21 0.94
N VAL A 88 -17.27 -4.33 0.20
CA VAL A 88 -17.47 -4.31 -1.26
C VAL A 88 -18.82 -3.68 -1.61
N LEU A 89 -19.86 -3.94 -0.83
CA LEU A 89 -21.22 -3.50 -1.14
C LEU A 89 -21.50 -2.06 -0.71
N THR A 90 -21.00 -1.62 0.45
CA THR A 90 -21.42 -0.37 1.10
C THR A 90 -20.37 0.72 1.08
N PHE A 91 -19.08 0.39 0.97
CA PHE A 91 -18.05 1.42 1.04
C PHE A 91 -18.00 2.25 -0.26
N PRO A 92 -17.70 3.56 -0.15
CA PRO A 92 -17.63 4.44 -1.31
C PRO A 92 -16.48 4.05 -2.25
N ASN A 93 -16.60 4.47 -3.51
CA ASN A 93 -15.50 4.38 -4.46
C ASN A 93 -14.48 5.48 -4.12
N GLY A 94 -13.32 5.09 -3.60
CA GLY A 94 -12.22 6.04 -3.38
C GLY A 94 -11.63 6.60 -4.69
N PRO A 95 -10.50 7.34 -4.62
CA PRO A 95 -9.92 8.03 -5.77
C PRO A 95 -9.40 7.08 -6.87
N PHE A 96 -9.27 5.78 -6.57
CA PHE A 96 -8.93 4.75 -7.54
C PHE A 96 -10.15 3.90 -7.90
N THR A 97 -10.41 3.82 -9.20
CA THR A 97 -11.50 3.01 -9.78
C THR A 97 -10.98 1.79 -10.55
N ARG A 98 -9.67 1.73 -10.83
CA ARG A 98 -8.98 0.60 -11.50
C ARG A 98 -7.86 0.04 -10.63
N PRO A 99 -7.57 -1.28 -10.66
CA PRO A 99 -8.04 -2.28 -11.62
C PRO A 99 -9.53 -2.61 -11.52
N HIS A 100 -10.13 -2.52 -10.32
CA HIS A 100 -11.56 -2.66 -10.11
C HIS A 100 -12.00 -1.92 -8.84
N PRO A 101 -13.18 -1.28 -8.77
CA PRO A 101 -13.62 -0.57 -7.56
C PRO A 101 -13.74 -1.49 -6.33
N ALA A 102 -14.22 -2.72 -6.52
CA ALA A 102 -14.32 -3.70 -5.43
C ALA A 102 -12.97 -3.98 -4.75
N LEU A 103 -11.86 -3.97 -5.50
CA LEU A 103 -10.53 -4.16 -4.93
C LEU A 103 -10.20 -3.03 -3.94
N TRP A 104 -10.47 -1.78 -4.31
CA TRP A 104 -10.19 -0.64 -3.45
C TRP A 104 -11.13 -0.56 -2.24
N ARG A 105 -12.39 -0.99 -2.41
CA ARG A 105 -13.32 -1.15 -1.28
C ARG A 105 -12.85 -2.23 -0.30
N ILE A 106 -12.31 -3.35 -0.80
CA ILE A 106 -11.67 -4.38 0.04
C ILE A 106 -10.45 -3.83 0.75
N VAL A 107 -9.57 -3.10 0.05
CA VAL A 107 -8.39 -2.46 0.67
C VAL A 107 -8.82 -1.51 1.80
N PHE A 108 -9.86 -0.70 1.56
CA PHE A 108 -10.40 0.17 2.59
C PHE A 108 -11.02 -0.63 3.75
N GLY A 109 -11.76 -1.71 3.47
CA GLY A 109 -12.24 -2.68 4.47
C GLY A 109 -11.12 -3.27 5.33
N MET A 110 -10.06 -3.75 4.69
CA MET A 110 -8.87 -4.28 5.38
C MET A 110 -8.18 -3.21 6.23
N SER A 111 -8.17 -1.95 5.79
CA SER A 111 -7.62 -0.85 6.60
C SER A 111 -8.41 -0.60 7.88
N VAL A 112 -9.74 -0.71 7.81
CA VAL A 112 -10.62 -0.57 8.99
C VAL A 112 -10.43 -1.75 9.93
N LEU A 113 -10.41 -2.99 9.41
CA LEU A 113 -10.13 -4.18 10.23
C LEU A 113 -8.76 -4.09 10.91
N TYR A 114 -7.75 -3.65 10.18
CA TYR A 114 -6.40 -3.45 10.73
C TYR A 114 -6.40 -2.41 11.84
N LEU A 115 -7.07 -1.26 11.65
CA LEU A 115 -7.22 -0.24 12.69
C LEU A 115 -7.92 -0.81 13.94
N LEU A 116 -9.03 -1.53 13.77
CA LEU A 116 -9.77 -2.15 14.87
C LEU A 116 -8.90 -3.19 15.61
N ALA A 117 -8.12 -3.98 14.88
CA ALA A 117 -7.18 -4.93 15.45
C ALA A 117 -6.08 -4.22 16.26
N LEU A 118 -5.51 -3.13 15.74
CA LEU A 118 -4.54 -2.31 16.48
C LEU A 118 -5.14 -1.70 17.75
N LEU A 119 -6.37 -1.17 17.67
CA LEU A 119 -7.08 -0.65 18.84
C LEU A 119 -7.31 -1.76 19.88
N PHE A 120 -7.70 -2.95 19.46
CA PHE A 120 -7.84 -4.10 20.35
C PHE A 120 -6.50 -4.46 21.02
N LEU A 121 -5.42 -4.57 20.25
CA LEU A 121 -4.07 -4.87 20.74
C LEU A 121 -3.54 -3.81 21.70
N LEU A 122 -3.91 -2.54 21.50
CA LEU A 122 -3.52 -1.42 22.37
C LEU A 122 -3.98 -1.60 23.82
N PHE A 123 -5.11 -2.29 24.05
CA PHE A 123 -5.63 -2.57 25.38
C PHE A 123 -5.10 -3.88 25.97
N GLN A 124 -4.29 -4.64 25.24
CA GLN A 124 -3.71 -5.89 25.74
C GLN A 124 -2.41 -5.64 26.49
N SER A 125 -2.12 -6.49 27.48
CA SER A 125 -0.81 -6.50 28.12
C SER A 125 0.24 -7.10 27.19
N TYR A 126 1.51 -6.76 27.41
CA TYR A 126 2.64 -7.29 26.62
C TYR A 126 2.63 -8.83 26.55
N SER A 127 2.45 -9.51 27.69
CA SER A 127 2.39 -10.98 27.73
C SER A 127 1.19 -11.55 26.98
N THR A 128 0.05 -10.85 27.00
CA THR A 128 -1.15 -11.24 26.25
C THR A 128 -0.92 -11.13 24.74
N VAL A 129 -0.26 -10.07 24.26
CA VAL A 129 0.05 -9.93 22.83
C VAL A 129 0.94 -11.06 22.34
N TYR A 130 1.98 -11.42 23.11
CA TYR A 130 2.82 -12.59 22.79
C TYR A 130 2.02 -13.89 22.76
N ALA A 131 1.12 -14.11 23.73
CA ALA A 131 0.27 -15.29 23.73
C ALA A 131 -0.64 -15.36 22.48
N ILE A 132 -1.18 -14.22 22.04
CA ILE A 132 -1.94 -14.12 20.78
C ILE A 132 -1.05 -14.44 19.58
N MET A 133 0.16 -13.88 19.52
CA MET A 133 1.10 -14.14 18.43
C MET A 133 1.50 -15.62 18.36
N TYR A 134 1.77 -16.25 19.51
CA TYR A 134 2.08 -17.68 19.59
C TYR A 134 0.89 -18.58 19.29
N TRP A 135 -0.33 -18.08 19.44
CA TRP A 135 -1.53 -18.79 19.00
C TRP A 135 -1.70 -18.71 17.48
N ILE A 136 -1.35 -17.57 16.86
CA ILE A 136 -1.36 -17.39 15.41
C ILE A 136 -0.24 -18.19 14.73
N ASP A 137 0.99 -18.11 15.26
CA ASP A 137 2.13 -18.90 14.79
C ASP A 137 2.94 -19.44 15.99
N PRO A 138 2.79 -20.74 16.31
CA PRO A 138 3.53 -21.37 17.41
C PRO A 138 5.06 -21.35 17.25
N ASN A 139 5.59 -21.21 16.02
CA ASN A 139 7.03 -21.21 15.77
C ASN A 139 7.74 -19.99 16.37
N LEU A 140 7.01 -18.88 16.56
CA LEU A 140 7.53 -17.66 17.19
C LEU A 140 8.02 -17.90 18.62
N ARG A 141 7.55 -18.96 19.31
CA ARG A 141 8.00 -19.30 20.67
C ARG A 141 9.48 -19.64 20.76
N ASN A 142 10.06 -20.12 19.66
CA ASN A 142 11.44 -20.60 19.60
C ASN A 142 12.38 -19.61 18.93
N PHE A 143 11.85 -18.49 18.42
CA PHE A 143 12.64 -17.47 17.76
C PHE A 143 12.99 -16.39 18.77
N HIS A 144 14.29 -16.11 18.89
CA HIS A 144 14.80 -14.98 19.64
C HIS A 144 15.82 -14.25 18.78
N ILE A 145 15.91 -12.93 18.95
CA ILE A 145 16.92 -12.14 18.26
C ILE A 145 18.29 -12.50 18.83
N ASP A 146 19.19 -12.93 17.96
CA ASP A 146 20.56 -13.22 18.33
C ASP A 146 21.28 -11.91 18.71
N MET A 147 21.47 -11.71 20.01
CA MET A 147 22.14 -10.54 20.59
C MET A 147 23.67 -10.64 20.48
N ASP A 148 24.20 -11.85 20.26
CA ASP A 148 25.63 -12.09 20.06
C ASP A 148 26.03 -11.94 18.59
N LYS A 149 25.06 -11.77 17.68
CA LYS A 149 25.31 -11.48 16.28
C LYS A 149 26.09 -10.18 16.15
N GLU A 150 27.33 -10.29 15.70
CA GLU A 150 28.17 -9.13 15.40
C GLU A 150 27.71 -8.46 14.09
N TYR A 151 27.21 -7.24 14.22
CA TYR A 151 26.79 -6.38 13.11
C TYR A 151 27.93 -5.45 12.69
N ALA A 152 28.09 -5.21 11.38
CA ALA A 152 29.12 -4.34 10.79
C ALA A 152 30.58 -4.64 11.18
N VAL A 153 30.95 -5.92 11.30
CA VAL A 153 32.36 -6.33 11.55
C VAL A 153 33.14 -6.56 10.25
N ASN A 154 34.44 -6.28 10.25
CA ASN A 154 35.35 -6.53 9.10
C ASN A 154 34.86 -5.94 7.76
N CYS A 155 34.32 -4.73 7.76
CA CYS A 155 33.74 -4.10 6.56
C CYS A 155 34.75 -3.73 5.45
N SER A 156 36.03 -4.00 5.64
CA SER A 156 37.07 -3.90 4.62
C SER A 156 37.22 -5.18 3.78
N ASP A 157 36.74 -6.33 4.27
CA ASP A 157 36.85 -7.60 3.57
C ASP A 157 35.63 -7.84 2.68
N ILE A 158 35.77 -7.49 1.39
CA ILE A 158 34.72 -7.57 0.37
C ILE A 158 35.02 -8.76 -0.56
N THR A 159 34.52 -9.94 -0.20
CA THR A 159 34.57 -11.13 -1.06
C THR A 159 33.23 -11.36 -1.76
N PHE A 160 33.24 -12.03 -2.91
CA PHE A 160 32.00 -12.34 -3.64
C PHE A 160 31.02 -13.16 -2.79
N ALA A 161 31.51 -14.18 -2.07
CA ALA A 161 30.67 -15.01 -1.20
C ALA A 161 29.99 -14.18 -0.12
N ARG A 162 30.70 -13.18 0.43
CA ARG A 162 30.15 -12.26 1.42
C ARG A 162 29.13 -11.31 0.82
N VAL A 163 29.41 -10.68 -0.31
CA VAL A 163 28.41 -9.83 -0.97
C VAL A 163 27.16 -10.65 -1.30
N TRP A 164 27.32 -11.87 -1.82
CA TRP A 164 26.20 -12.74 -2.14
C TRP A 164 25.37 -13.15 -0.92
N SER A 165 25.98 -13.33 0.26
CA SER A 165 25.23 -13.63 1.50
C SER A 165 24.41 -12.45 2.00
N HIS A 166 24.74 -11.22 1.60
CA HIS A 166 23.98 -10.00 1.91
C HIS A 166 22.86 -9.71 0.88
N VAL A 167 22.76 -10.45 -0.22
CA VAL A 167 21.61 -10.40 -1.14
C VAL A 167 20.44 -11.23 -0.56
N ASP A 168 19.94 -10.78 0.59
CA ASP A 168 18.93 -11.48 1.38
C ASP A 168 17.54 -10.82 1.24
N VAL A 169 16.64 -11.12 2.19
CA VAL A 169 15.28 -10.56 2.21
C VAL A 169 15.28 -9.03 2.30
N PHE A 170 16.30 -8.41 2.90
CA PHE A 170 16.42 -6.95 2.97
C PHE A 170 16.80 -6.39 1.61
N ALA A 171 17.80 -6.94 0.92
CA ALA A 171 18.15 -6.50 -0.44
C ALA A 171 16.94 -6.55 -1.40
N TRP A 172 16.13 -7.62 -1.33
CA TRP A 172 14.87 -7.70 -2.06
C TRP A 172 13.82 -6.70 -1.59
N GLY A 173 13.72 -6.48 -0.28
CA GLY A 173 12.85 -5.48 0.33
C GLY A 173 13.17 -4.06 -0.14
N HIS A 174 14.45 -3.72 -0.21
CA HIS A 174 14.97 -2.48 -0.79
C HIS A 174 14.55 -2.39 -2.26
N PHE A 175 14.95 -3.34 -3.10
CA PHE A 175 14.61 -3.31 -4.53
C PHE A 175 13.10 -3.17 -4.80
N LEU A 176 12.28 -4.04 -4.20
CA LEU A 176 10.83 -4.05 -4.41
C LEU A 176 10.14 -2.83 -3.77
N GLY A 177 10.59 -2.43 -2.58
CA GLY A 177 10.08 -1.25 -1.89
C GLY A 177 10.33 0.03 -2.67
N TRP A 178 11.53 0.20 -3.22
CA TRP A 178 11.89 1.35 -4.04
C TRP A 178 11.22 1.34 -5.42
N ALA A 179 11.02 0.17 -6.02
CA ALA A 179 10.19 0.04 -7.21
C ALA A 179 8.73 0.47 -6.94
N PHE A 180 8.15 0.04 -5.82
CA PHE A 180 6.81 0.44 -5.41
C PHE A 180 6.71 1.95 -5.13
N LYS A 181 7.64 2.51 -4.35
CA LYS A 181 7.73 3.97 -4.11
C LYS A 181 7.85 4.75 -5.42
N ALA A 182 8.63 4.25 -6.37
CA ALA A 182 8.79 4.89 -7.67
C ALA A 182 7.50 4.92 -8.51
N ILE A 183 6.66 3.88 -8.40
CA ILE A 183 5.33 3.85 -9.04
C ILE A 183 4.39 4.90 -8.42
N LEU A 184 4.50 5.15 -7.12
CA LEU A 184 3.69 6.12 -6.39
C LEU A 184 4.15 7.57 -6.59
N PHE A 185 5.42 7.87 -6.31
CA PHE A 185 5.96 9.23 -6.39
C PHE A 185 6.28 9.67 -7.82
N ARG A 186 6.72 8.76 -8.70
CA ARG A 186 7.00 9.06 -10.12
C ARG A 186 8.00 10.21 -10.35
N HIS A 187 8.89 10.47 -9.39
CA HIS A 187 9.86 11.54 -9.47
C HIS A 187 11.22 11.09 -8.93
N ALA A 188 12.22 11.00 -9.81
CA ALA A 188 13.54 10.46 -9.49
C ALA A 188 14.25 11.22 -8.36
N GLY A 189 14.33 12.56 -8.43
CA GLY A 189 15.09 13.36 -7.45
C GLY A 189 14.58 13.18 -6.01
N LEU A 190 13.26 13.32 -5.81
CA LEU A 190 12.60 13.03 -4.55
C LEU A 190 12.86 11.60 -4.03
N LEU A 191 12.78 10.58 -4.90
CA LEU A 191 13.04 9.20 -4.50
C LEU A 191 14.49 8.98 -4.02
N TRP A 192 15.48 9.54 -4.73
CA TRP A 192 16.87 9.50 -4.31
C TRP A 192 17.09 10.24 -2.98
N ALA A 193 16.44 11.39 -2.79
CA ALA A 193 16.51 12.13 -1.53
C ALA A 193 15.93 11.34 -0.36
N ILE A 194 14.75 10.71 -0.54
CA ILE A 194 14.15 9.85 0.48
C ILE A 194 15.03 8.62 0.72
N SER A 195 15.69 8.08 -0.31
CA SER A 195 16.59 6.92 -0.16
C SER A 195 17.78 7.24 0.72
N ILE A 196 18.43 8.37 0.48
CA ILE A 196 19.56 8.80 1.31
C ILE A 196 19.08 9.11 2.74
N MET A 197 17.90 9.72 2.88
CA MET A 197 17.30 10.01 4.18
C MET A 197 16.93 8.73 4.96
N TRP A 198 16.56 7.64 4.28
CA TRP A 198 16.34 6.34 4.91
C TRP A 198 17.62 5.80 5.54
N GLU A 199 18.75 5.81 4.82
CA GLU A 199 20.05 5.39 5.40
C GLU A 199 20.44 6.25 6.61
N ILE A 200 20.22 7.57 6.53
CA ILE A 200 20.48 8.46 7.67
C ILE A 200 19.59 8.07 8.87
N THR A 201 18.35 7.67 8.60
CA THR A 201 17.43 7.20 9.64
C THR A 201 17.95 5.90 10.27
N GLU A 202 18.45 4.96 9.48
CA GLU A 202 19.02 3.71 9.98
C GLU A 202 20.24 3.97 10.86
N ILE A 203 21.17 4.82 10.42
CA ILE A 203 22.33 5.25 11.23
C ILE A 203 21.86 5.91 12.53
N ALA A 204 20.87 6.80 12.47
CA ALA A 204 20.35 7.51 13.64
C ALA A 204 19.75 6.53 14.67
N PHE A 205 19.08 5.47 14.22
CA PHE A 205 18.40 4.50 15.07
C PHE A 205 19.19 3.20 15.33
N ALA A 206 20.41 3.07 14.79
CA ALA A 206 21.27 1.89 14.97
C ALA A 206 21.66 1.58 16.42
N HIS A 207 21.51 2.55 17.33
CA HIS A 207 21.70 2.34 18.77
C HIS A 207 20.53 1.63 19.44
N LEU A 208 19.32 1.72 18.87
CA LEU A 208 18.11 1.02 19.34
C LEU A 208 17.88 -0.28 18.57
N LEU A 209 18.27 -0.30 17.29
CA LEU A 209 18.08 -1.43 16.39
C LEU A 209 19.45 -1.90 15.87
N PRO A 210 20.09 -2.88 16.55
CA PRO A 210 21.41 -3.38 16.16
C PRO A 210 21.46 -3.89 14.72
N ASN A 211 20.32 -4.36 14.18
CA ASN A 211 20.19 -4.80 12.80
C ASN A 211 20.42 -3.70 11.75
N PHE A 212 20.44 -2.42 12.13
CA PHE A 212 20.78 -1.32 11.23
C PHE A 212 22.28 -1.02 11.16
N LYS A 213 23.09 -1.72 11.97
CA LYS A 213 24.54 -1.61 11.86
C LYS A 213 25.02 -2.47 10.69
N GLU A 214 25.08 -1.88 9.52
CA GLU A 214 25.55 -2.53 8.32
C GLU A 214 26.92 -2.02 7.91
N CYS A 215 27.59 -2.78 7.04
CA CYS A 215 28.86 -2.30 6.49
C CYS A 215 28.64 -1.10 5.58
N TRP A 216 29.65 -0.22 5.46
CA TRP A 216 29.55 0.97 4.60
C TRP A 216 29.26 0.61 3.13
N TRP A 217 29.77 -0.53 2.65
CA TRP A 217 29.52 -0.99 1.28
C TRP A 217 28.14 -1.64 1.13
N ASP A 218 27.57 -2.16 2.22
CA ASP A 218 26.24 -2.75 2.25
C ASP A 218 25.22 -1.60 2.11
N SER A 219 25.22 -0.68 3.07
CA SER A 219 24.32 0.49 3.08
C SER A 219 24.52 1.42 1.86
N LEU A 220 25.76 1.82 1.54
CA LEU A 220 25.97 2.80 0.45
C LEU A 220 25.91 2.17 -0.94
N ILE A 221 26.55 1.01 -1.15
CA ILE A 221 26.66 0.43 -2.50
C ILE A 221 25.52 -0.54 -2.75
N LEU A 222 25.35 -1.56 -1.90
CA LEU A 222 24.33 -2.58 -2.13
C LEU A 222 22.93 -1.99 -1.99
N ASP A 223 22.64 -1.27 -0.91
CA ASP A 223 21.30 -0.75 -0.66
C ASP A 223 21.02 0.51 -1.49
N VAL A 224 21.71 1.63 -1.24
CA VAL A 224 21.39 2.89 -1.95
C VAL A 224 21.63 2.83 -3.45
N LEU A 225 22.83 2.43 -3.89
CA LEU A 225 23.18 2.54 -5.31
C LEU A 225 22.58 1.40 -6.14
N ILE A 226 22.64 0.16 -5.66
CA ILE A 226 22.19 -1.01 -6.40
C ILE A 226 20.71 -1.28 -6.16
N CYS A 227 20.29 -1.71 -4.98
CA CYS A 227 18.93 -2.16 -4.71
C CYS A 227 17.92 -1.02 -4.90
N ASN A 228 18.12 0.11 -4.20
CA ASN A 228 17.24 1.27 -4.25
C ASN A 228 17.30 1.91 -5.63
N GLY A 229 18.51 2.14 -6.17
CA GLY A 229 18.72 2.72 -7.50
C GLY A 229 18.07 1.90 -8.63
N LEU A 230 18.25 0.57 -8.65
CA LEU A 230 17.60 -0.32 -9.62
C LEU A 230 16.10 -0.38 -9.42
N GLY A 231 15.63 -0.39 -8.17
CA GLY A 231 14.20 -0.32 -7.84
C GLY A 231 13.56 0.94 -8.41
N ILE A 232 14.16 2.11 -8.13
CA ILE A 232 13.72 3.41 -8.66
C ILE A 232 13.70 3.39 -10.19
N TRP A 233 14.78 2.93 -10.82
CA TRP A 233 14.85 2.84 -12.29
C TRP A 233 13.75 1.94 -12.86
N CYS A 234 13.55 0.75 -12.28
CA CYS A 234 12.52 -0.20 -12.71
C CYS A 234 11.12 0.39 -12.58
N GLY A 235 10.78 0.96 -11.41
CA GLY A 235 9.49 1.59 -11.18
C GLY A 235 9.21 2.77 -12.11
N LEU A 236 10.22 3.63 -12.37
CA LEU A 236 10.08 4.73 -13.32
C LEU A 236 9.97 4.25 -14.78
N LYS A 237 10.63 3.14 -15.15
CA LYS A 237 10.45 2.50 -16.46
C LYS A 237 9.04 1.95 -16.62
N ILE A 238 8.47 1.32 -15.59
CA ILE A 238 7.07 0.89 -15.56
C ILE A 238 6.16 2.12 -15.75
N CYS A 239 6.40 3.22 -15.04
CA CYS A 239 5.64 4.45 -15.18
C CYS A 239 5.68 5.00 -16.62
N LYS A 240 6.87 5.08 -17.22
CA LYS A 240 7.03 5.55 -18.61
C LYS A 240 6.30 4.61 -19.60
N ALA A 241 6.33 3.30 -19.36
CA ALA A 241 5.62 2.33 -20.17
C ALA A 241 4.10 2.37 -20.01
N LEU A 242 3.59 2.94 -18.91
CA LEU A 242 2.15 3.20 -18.68
C LEU A 242 1.71 4.56 -19.21
N GLU A 243 2.57 5.58 -19.14
CA GLU A 243 2.33 6.94 -19.67
C GLU A 243 2.27 6.96 -21.20
N MET A 244 3.19 6.26 -21.87
CA MET A 244 3.28 6.19 -23.33
C MET A 244 2.18 5.34 -24.00
N ARG A 245 1.15 4.91 -23.25
CA ARG A 245 0.07 4.08 -23.80
C ARG A 245 -1.02 4.98 -24.38
N GLU A 246 -1.15 4.96 -25.71
CA GLU A 246 -2.34 5.49 -26.39
C GLU A 246 -3.54 4.60 -26.07
N TYR A 247 -4.49 5.12 -25.30
CA TYR A 247 -5.77 4.45 -25.08
C TYR A 247 -6.61 4.53 -26.36
N LYS A 248 -6.69 3.42 -27.09
CA LYS A 248 -7.61 3.29 -28.22
C LYS A 248 -9.01 2.99 -27.69
N TRP A 249 -9.92 3.96 -27.83
CA TRP A 249 -11.33 3.95 -27.45
C TRP A 249 -12.21 3.02 -28.31
N VAL A 250 -11.66 1.93 -28.83
CA VAL A 250 -12.39 0.99 -29.68
C VAL A 250 -13.08 -0.03 -28.78
N SER A 251 -14.37 -0.30 -29.03
CA SER A 251 -15.12 -1.31 -28.30
C SER A 251 -14.47 -2.68 -28.52
N ILE A 252 -14.49 -3.55 -27.50
CA ILE A 252 -14.01 -4.93 -27.64
C ILE A 252 -14.77 -5.69 -28.75
N ARG A 253 -15.99 -5.24 -29.05
CA ARG A 253 -16.85 -5.80 -30.12
C ARG A 253 -16.34 -5.49 -31.52
N ASP A 254 -15.64 -4.36 -31.69
CA ASP A 254 -15.14 -3.89 -32.98
C ASP A 254 -13.74 -4.46 -33.31
N ILE A 255 -13.12 -5.17 -32.37
CA ILE A 255 -11.82 -5.81 -32.56
C ILE A 255 -12.02 -7.19 -33.17
N SER A 256 -11.51 -7.41 -34.38
CA SER A 256 -11.66 -8.69 -35.09
C SER A 256 -10.74 -9.80 -34.57
N SER A 257 -9.54 -9.47 -34.08
CA SER A 257 -8.55 -10.47 -33.65
C SER A 257 -8.70 -10.90 -32.19
N THR A 258 -8.54 -12.21 -31.92
CA THR A 258 -8.56 -12.77 -30.56
C THR A 258 -7.48 -12.15 -29.67
N THR A 259 -6.26 -11.99 -30.20
CA THR A 259 -5.15 -11.33 -29.49
C THR A 259 -5.49 -9.88 -29.13
N GLY A 260 -6.19 -9.16 -30.02
CA GLY A 260 -6.64 -7.80 -29.77
C GLY A 260 -7.70 -7.73 -28.66
N LYS A 261 -8.66 -8.68 -28.66
CA LYS A 261 -9.68 -8.77 -27.60
C LYS A 261 -9.06 -9.07 -26.23
N ILE A 262 -8.13 -10.03 -26.16
CA ILE A 262 -7.40 -10.36 -24.93
C ILE A 262 -6.59 -9.15 -24.46
N LYS A 263 -5.88 -8.47 -25.36
CA LYS A 263 -5.14 -7.24 -25.04
C LYS A 263 -6.06 -6.16 -24.48
N ARG A 264 -7.24 -5.94 -25.07
CA ARG A 264 -8.23 -4.96 -24.58
C ARG A 264 -8.75 -5.33 -23.19
N ALA A 265 -9.05 -6.61 -22.96
CA ALA A 265 -9.49 -7.11 -21.65
C ALA A 265 -8.42 -6.91 -20.56
N ILE A 266 -7.15 -7.21 -20.84
CA ILE A 266 -6.05 -7.00 -19.87
C ILE A 266 -5.84 -5.50 -19.60
N LEU A 267 -5.93 -4.66 -20.64
CA LEU A 267 -5.77 -3.20 -20.50
C LEU A 267 -6.84 -2.58 -19.61
N GLN A 268 -8.02 -3.18 -19.47
CA GLN A 268 -9.05 -2.70 -18.56
C GLN A 268 -8.60 -2.64 -17.10
N PHE A 269 -7.69 -3.52 -16.70
CA PHE A 269 -7.15 -3.56 -15.34
C PHE A 269 -5.94 -2.62 -15.14
N THR A 270 -5.49 -1.95 -16.20
CA THR A 270 -4.45 -0.91 -16.10
C THR A 270 -5.05 0.43 -15.64
N PRO A 271 -4.26 1.31 -14.98
CA PRO A 271 -4.74 2.59 -14.49
C PRO A 271 -5.46 3.42 -15.56
N VAL A 272 -6.48 4.19 -15.17
CA VAL A 272 -7.28 5.02 -16.11
C VAL A 272 -6.42 6.05 -16.84
N GLN A 273 -5.57 6.72 -16.07
CA GLN A 273 -4.64 7.73 -16.56
C GLN A 273 -3.35 7.61 -15.76
N TRP A 274 -2.23 7.74 -16.47
CA TRP A 274 -0.90 7.69 -15.86
C TRP A 274 -0.11 8.93 -16.23
N THR A 275 -0.38 10.04 -15.54
CA THR A 275 0.32 11.31 -15.75
C THR A 275 1.53 11.46 -14.81
N PRO A 276 2.54 12.23 -15.25
CA PRO A 276 3.65 12.61 -14.39
C PRO A 276 3.15 13.54 -13.28
N VAL A 277 3.63 13.32 -12.06
CA VAL A 277 3.29 14.13 -10.88
C VAL A 277 4.33 15.24 -10.72
N ARG A 278 3.88 16.49 -10.61
CA ARG A 278 4.75 17.66 -10.43
C ARG A 278 4.80 18.07 -8.96
N TRP A 279 5.64 17.38 -8.19
CA TRP A 279 5.79 17.64 -6.76
C TRP A 279 6.43 19.00 -6.43
N LEU A 280 7.36 19.46 -7.28
CA LEU A 280 8.17 20.67 -7.05
C LEU A 280 8.04 21.62 -8.24
N ASP A 281 6.84 22.16 -8.46
CA ASP A 281 6.64 23.21 -9.46
C ASP A 281 7.27 24.53 -8.97
N PRO A 282 8.02 25.28 -9.79
CA PRO A 282 8.57 26.59 -9.40
C PRO A 282 7.51 27.62 -8.96
N THR A 283 6.25 27.43 -9.37
CA THR A 283 5.11 28.26 -8.95
C THR A 283 4.41 27.75 -7.70
N SER A 284 4.92 26.67 -7.11
CA SER A 284 4.31 25.98 -5.97
C SER A 284 4.40 26.80 -4.69
N THR A 285 3.27 26.94 -4.00
CA THR A 285 3.18 27.58 -2.68
C THR A 285 4.02 26.81 -1.65
N TYR A 286 4.61 27.51 -0.68
CA TYR A 286 5.30 26.90 0.49
C TYR A 286 4.47 25.81 1.19
N MET A 287 3.14 25.91 1.16
CA MET A 287 2.22 24.89 1.69
C MET A 287 2.39 23.51 1.06
N ARG A 288 2.68 23.43 -0.24
CA ARG A 288 2.92 22.14 -0.92
C ARG A 288 4.24 21.52 -0.50
N PHE A 289 5.28 22.34 -0.27
CA PHE A 289 6.55 21.85 0.26
C PHE A 289 6.39 21.29 1.68
N PHE A 290 5.64 21.99 2.55
CA PHE A 290 5.33 21.50 3.88
C PHE A 290 4.52 20.20 3.84
N ALA A 291 3.50 20.15 2.97
CA ALA A 291 2.69 18.96 2.80
C ALA A 291 3.52 17.76 2.30
N LEU A 292 4.40 17.97 1.31
CA LEU A 292 5.32 16.95 0.83
C LEU A 292 6.27 16.46 1.93
N SER A 293 6.83 17.40 2.71
CA SER A 293 7.72 17.06 3.84
C SER A 293 6.99 16.23 4.89
N GLN A 294 5.76 16.59 5.23
CA GLN A 294 4.92 15.86 6.16
C GLN A 294 4.61 14.44 5.65
N LEU A 295 4.26 14.29 4.37
CA LEU A 295 4.04 12.99 3.74
C LEU A 295 5.29 12.10 3.84
N VAL A 296 6.46 12.67 3.52
CA VAL A 296 7.75 11.98 3.60
C VAL A 296 8.05 11.54 5.04
N VAL A 297 7.87 12.42 6.03
CA VAL A 297 8.08 12.08 7.45
C VAL A 297 7.14 10.97 7.92
N PHE A 298 5.85 11.03 7.62
CA PHE A 298 4.91 9.97 8.00
C PHE A 298 5.25 8.64 7.35
N TRP A 299 5.72 8.65 6.10
CA TRP A 299 6.18 7.44 5.44
C TRP A 299 7.37 6.83 6.17
N GLN A 300 8.39 7.63 6.49
CA GLN A 300 9.57 7.16 7.25
C GLN A 300 9.17 6.59 8.61
N ILE A 301 8.27 7.26 9.33
CA ILE A 301 7.77 6.78 10.62
C ILE A 301 7.07 5.43 10.45
N SER A 302 6.26 5.26 9.39
CA SER A 302 5.55 4.01 9.11
C SER A 302 6.51 2.85 8.82
N GLU A 303 7.56 3.10 8.03
CA GLU A 303 8.58 2.10 7.73
C GLU A 303 9.40 1.76 8.97
N LEU A 304 9.91 2.76 9.69
CA LEU A 304 10.65 2.59 10.93
C LEU A 304 9.82 1.85 11.99
N ASN A 305 8.52 2.14 12.09
CA ASN A 305 7.60 1.43 12.98
C ASN A 305 7.54 -0.08 12.67
N THR A 306 7.69 -0.49 11.41
CA THR A 306 7.76 -1.92 11.06
C THR A 306 9.01 -2.57 11.67
N PHE A 307 10.16 -1.90 11.61
CA PHE A 307 11.39 -2.40 12.22
C PHE A 307 11.33 -2.43 13.74
N PHE A 308 10.69 -1.45 14.37
CA PHE A 308 10.46 -1.49 15.82
C PHE A 308 9.51 -2.63 16.21
N LEU A 309 8.41 -2.83 15.48
CA LEU A 309 7.47 -3.90 15.80
C LEU A 309 8.11 -5.29 15.64
N LYS A 310 8.90 -5.52 14.59
CA LYS A 310 9.62 -6.81 14.45
C LYS A 310 10.62 -7.02 15.59
N HIS A 311 11.26 -5.95 16.06
CA HIS A 311 12.26 -6.04 17.13
C HIS A 311 11.61 -6.28 18.50
N ILE A 312 10.60 -5.48 18.86
CA ILE A 312 9.90 -5.56 20.16
C ILE A 312 9.17 -6.90 20.33
N PHE A 313 8.58 -7.41 19.25
CA PHE A 313 7.83 -8.66 19.27
C PHE A 313 8.63 -9.87 18.74
N GLU A 314 9.97 -9.72 18.64
CA GLU A 314 10.90 -10.78 18.23
C GLU A 314 10.37 -11.59 17.03
N MET A 315 10.17 -10.93 15.89
CA MET A 315 9.74 -11.58 14.65
C MET A 315 10.89 -11.67 13.64
N PRO A 316 11.06 -12.81 12.95
CA PRO A 316 12.02 -12.91 11.88
C PRO A 316 11.68 -11.93 10.74
N PRO A 317 12.66 -11.34 10.05
CA PRO A 317 12.40 -10.39 8.96
C PRO A 317 11.58 -10.99 7.80
N SER A 318 11.74 -12.28 7.54
CA SER A 318 11.01 -13.04 6.53
C SER A 318 9.63 -13.54 7.00
N HIS A 319 9.20 -13.19 8.22
CA HIS A 319 7.94 -13.68 8.76
C HIS A 319 6.74 -13.20 7.93
N PRO A 320 5.77 -14.08 7.59
CA PRO A 320 4.61 -13.71 6.78
C PRO A 320 3.81 -12.53 7.32
N LEU A 321 3.67 -12.39 8.65
CA LEU A 321 2.97 -11.24 9.25
C LEU A 321 3.68 -9.91 8.95
N VAL A 322 5.02 -9.89 8.96
CA VAL A 322 5.80 -8.67 8.67
C VAL A 322 5.62 -8.29 7.21
N ILE A 323 5.76 -9.25 6.29
CA ILE A 323 5.60 -9.04 4.85
C ILE A 323 4.16 -8.64 4.52
N ALA A 324 3.16 -9.35 5.05
CA ALA A 324 1.75 -9.07 4.81
C ALA A 324 1.36 -7.67 5.32
N ARG A 325 1.88 -7.25 6.48
CA ARG A 325 1.68 -5.90 7.01
C ARG A 325 2.32 -4.85 6.12
N LEU A 326 3.56 -5.05 5.65
CA LEU A 326 4.23 -4.13 4.72
C LEU A 326 3.42 -3.97 3.43
N CYS A 327 2.97 -5.06 2.83
CA CYS A 327 2.12 -5.02 1.65
C CYS A 327 0.79 -4.29 1.90
N LEU A 328 0.12 -4.60 3.02
CA LEU A 328 -1.14 -3.98 3.39
C LEU A 328 -1.00 -2.47 3.57
N VAL A 329 -0.04 -2.03 4.39
CA VAL A 329 0.23 -0.60 4.63
C VAL A 329 0.62 0.10 3.33
N GLY A 330 1.48 -0.51 2.51
CA GLY A 330 1.88 0.05 1.21
C GLY A 330 0.68 0.31 0.30
N VAL A 331 -0.25 -0.64 0.18
CA VAL A 331 -1.44 -0.50 -0.66
C VAL A 331 -2.45 0.49 -0.07
N ILE A 332 -2.61 0.54 1.26
CA ILE A 332 -3.49 1.50 1.95
C ILE A 332 -3.03 2.95 1.73
N VAL A 333 -1.71 3.19 1.62
CA VAL A 333 -1.16 4.54 1.47
C VAL A 333 -1.25 5.07 0.03
N ALA A 334 -1.37 4.19 -0.97
CA ALA A 334 -1.41 4.59 -2.39
C ALA A 334 -2.49 5.64 -2.72
N PRO A 335 -3.75 5.54 -2.23
CA PRO A 335 -4.78 6.55 -2.44
C PRO A 335 -4.40 7.90 -1.82
N SER A 336 -3.79 7.89 -0.63
CA SER A 336 -3.36 9.09 0.08
C SER A 336 -2.30 9.84 -0.72
N VAL A 337 -1.26 9.16 -1.23
CA VAL A 337 -0.22 9.82 -2.05
C VAL A 337 -0.80 10.55 -3.26
N ARG A 338 -1.81 9.97 -3.91
CA ARG A 338 -2.48 10.60 -5.03
C ARG A 338 -3.14 11.93 -4.64
N ASN A 339 -3.82 11.96 -3.50
CA ASN A 339 -4.52 13.17 -3.04
C ASN A 339 -3.55 14.31 -2.69
N TRP A 340 -2.31 14.00 -2.31
CA TRP A 340 -1.29 15.01 -1.98
C TRP A 340 -0.51 15.49 -3.21
N GLY A 341 -0.52 14.70 -4.29
CA GLY A 341 0.18 15.02 -5.55
C GLY A 341 -0.67 15.76 -6.60
N GLN A 342 -1.97 15.92 -6.36
CA GLN A 342 -2.89 16.77 -7.14
C GLN A 342 -3.07 18.10 -6.41
#